data_AF-A0AAX2DF91-F1
#
_entry.id   AF-A0AAX2DF91-F1
#
_cell.length_a   1.000
_cell.length_b   1.000
_cell.length_c   1.000
_cell.angle_alpha   90.00
_cell.angle_beta   90.00
_cell.angle_gamma   90.00
#
_symmetry.space_group_name_H-M   'P 1'
#
loop_
_entity.id
_entity.type
_entity.pdbx_description
1 polymer ?
#
loop_
_entity_poly.entity_id
_entity_poly.type
_entity_poly.pdbx_seq_one_letter_code
_entity_poly.pdbx_strand_id
1 'polypeptide(L)' 'MIIRLEERQAEKRWVVHLDAWCIGFRSVDEALAFTRTLQARIDAPHAWPQDVIADRASGVPSNVRSNLAVEPWS' A
#
# COMPACT_ATOMS: atom_id res chain seq x y z
N MET A 1 2.79 12.19 -2.84
CA MET A 1 2.73 11.42 -4.10
C MET A 1 1.97 12.25 -5.13
N ILE A 2 2.49 12.40 -6.36
CA ILE A 2 1.86 13.19 -7.43
C ILE A 2 1.25 12.22 -8.45
N ILE A 3 -0.04 12.39 -8.75
CA ILE A 3 -0.75 11.62 -9.78
C ILE A 3 -1.15 12.57 -10.90
N ARG A 4 -0.84 12.22 -12.16
CA ARG A 4 -1.24 13.01 -13.35
C ARG A 4 -1.77 12.08 -14.43
N LEU A 5 -2.81 12.52 -15.14
CA LEU A 5 -3.36 11.85 -16.31
C LEU A 5 -2.95 12.62 -17.56
N GLU A 6 -2.37 11.93 -18.54
CA GLU A 6 -1.94 12.51 -19.80
C GLU A 6 -2.46 11.68 -20.99
N GLU A 7 -2.88 12.35 -22.05
CA GLU A 7 -3.23 11.71 -23.33
C GLU A 7 -2.01 11.68 -24.25
N ARG A 8 -1.53 10.48 -24.61
CA ARG A 8 -0.51 10.30 -25.65
C ARG A 8 -1.16 10.20 -27.03
N GLN A 9 -1.19 11.33 -27.73
CA GLN A 9 -1.77 11.41 -29.08
C GLN A 9 -1.08 10.51 -30.12
N ALA A 10 0.24 10.31 -30.00
CA ALA A 10 1.01 9.47 -30.93
C ALA A 10 0.56 7.99 -30.93
N GLU A 11 0.01 7.52 -29.81
CA GLU A 11 -0.32 6.11 -29.61
C GLU A 11 -1.81 5.88 -29.29
N LYS A 12 -2.62 6.95 -29.30
CA LYS A 12 -4.02 6.97 -28.82
C LYS A 12 -4.18 6.25 -27.47
N ARG A 13 -3.24 6.47 -26.56
CA ARG A 13 -3.18 5.82 -25.25
C ARG A 13 -3.27 6.85 -24.15
N TRP A 14 -3.86 6.45 -23.03
CA TRP A 14 -3.95 7.24 -21.81
C TRP A 14 -2.84 6.80 -20.87
N VAL A 15 -2.12 7.73 -20.26
CA VAL A 15 -1.03 7.42 -19.35
C VAL A 15 -1.30 8.06 -18.00
N VAL A 16 -1.26 7.25 -16.95
CA VAL A 16 -1.25 7.73 -15.58
C VAL A 16 0.20 7.76 -15.09
N HIS A 17 0.66 8.94 -14.73
CA HIS A 17 1.97 9.18 -14.13
C HIS A 17 1.85 9.16 -12.61
N LEU A 18 2.67 8.32 -11.97
CA LEU A 18 2.77 8.14 -10.53
C LEU A 18 4.22 8.36 -10.12
N ASP A 19 4.59 9.59 -9.79
CA ASP A 19 5.98 9.95 -9.50
C ASP A 19 6.94 9.48 -10.63
N ALA A 20 7.85 8.53 -10.36
CA ALA A 20 8.74 7.93 -11.35
C ALA A 20 8.11 6.82 -12.24
N TRP A 21 6.83 6.48 -12.06
CA TRP A 21 6.17 5.35 -12.74
C TRP A 21 5.14 5.82 -13.75
N CYS A 22 5.05 5.12 -14.88
CA CYS A 22 4.08 5.41 -15.94
C CYS A 22 3.26 4.15 -16.25
N ILE A 23 1.93 4.25 -16.20
CA ILE A 23 1.02 3.14 -16.50
C ILE A 23 0.13 3.53 -17.68
N GLY A 24 0.14 2.71 -18.74
CA GLY A 24 -0.63 2.94 -19.95
C GLY A 24 -1.98 2.22 -19.96
N PHE A 25 -3.01 2.91 -20.43
CA PHE A 25 -4.39 2.44 -20.56
C PHE A 25 -4.89 2.65 -21.99
N ARG A 26 -5.82 1.79 -22.41
CA ARG A 26 -6.42 1.85 -23.76
C ARG A 26 -7.60 2.82 -23.85
N SER A 27 -8.14 3.23 -22.71
CA SER A 27 -9.34 4.07 -22.61
C SER A 27 -9.22 5.07 -21.46
N VAL A 28 -9.85 6.24 -21.63
CA VAL A 28 -9.88 7.30 -20.61
C VAL A 28 -10.62 6.85 -19.34
N ASP A 29 -11.70 6.09 -19.51
CA ASP A 29 -12.53 5.61 -18.40
C ASP A 29 -11.73 4.68 -17.47
N GLU A 30 -10.94 3.78 -18.04
CA GLU A 30 -10.08 2.86 -17.30
C GLU A 30 -8.97 3.61 -16.54
N ALA A 31 -8.35 4.60 -17.19
CA ALA A 31 -7.33 5.44 -16.57
C ALA A 31 -7.90 6.30 -15.42
N LEU A 32 -9.12 6.82 -15.58
CA LEU A 32 -9.84 7.58 -14.56
C LEU A 32 -10.26 6.69 -13.38
N ALA A 33 -10.82 5.51 -13.64
CA ALA A 33 -11.20 4.55 -12.62
C ALA A 33 -10.00 4.13 -11.78
N PHE A 34 -8.86 3.86 -12.43
CA PHE A 34 -7.59 3.58 -11.78
C PHE A 34 -7.14 4.75 -10.88
N THR A 35 -7.11 5.96 -11.44
CA THR A 35 -6.70 7.17 -10.71
C THR A 35 -7.57 7.41 -9.48
N ARG A 36 -8.89 7.30 -9.61
CA ARG A 36 -9.84 7.49 -8.50
C ARG A 36 -9.65 6.44 -7.40
N THR A 37 -9.46 5.18 -7.77
CA THR A 37 -9.21 4.10 -6.81
C THR A 37 -7.91 4.31 -6.06
N LEU A 38 -6.86 4.72 -6.77
CA LEU A 38 -5.54 4.97 -6.18
C LEU A 38 -5.58 6.16 -5.22
N GLN A 39 -6.22 7.26 -5.63
CA GLN A 39 -6.43 8.43 -4.79
C GLN A 39 -7.19 8.06 -3.51
N ALA A 40 -8.31 7.33 -3.64
CA ALA A 40 -9.10 6.87 -2.49
C ALA A 40 -8.28 5.99 -1.53
N ARG A 41 -7.36 5.17 -2.03
CA ARG A 41 -6.47 4.36 -1.18
C ARG A 41 -5.43 5.22 -0.47
N ILE A 42 -4.91 6.27 -1.10
CA ILE A 42 -3.93 7.17 -0.47
C ILE A 42 -4.60 7.97 0.65
N ASP A 43 -5.78 8.51 0.36
CA ASP A 43 -6.57 9.32 1.30
C ASP A 43 -7.27 8.48 2.39
N ALA A 44 -7.35 7.16 2.21
CA ALA A 44 -7.94 6.28 3.21
C ALA A 44 -7.18 6.39 4.54
N PRO A 45 -7.89 6.39 5.69
CA PRO A 45 -7.24 6.31 6.99
C PRO A 45 -6.50 4.98 7.12
N HIS A 46 -5.18 5.02 6.99
CA HIS A 46 -4.32 3.86 7.21
C HIS A 46 -4.23 3.58 8.70
N ALA A 47 -4.91 2.53 9.17
CA ALA A 47 -4.72 2.04 10.52
C ALA A 47 -3.30 1.49 10.64
N TRP A 48 -2.45 2.17 11.40
CA TRP A 48 -1.14 1.66 11.73
C TRP A 48 -1.32 0.49 12.70
N PRO A 49 -0.70 -0.68 12.45
CA PRO A 49 -0.75 -1.78 13.40
C PRO A 49 -0.13 -1.31 14.72
N GLN A 50 -0.92 -1.25 15.79
CA GLN A 50 -0.48 -0.83 17.13
C GLN A 50 0.66 -1.68 17.68
N ASP A 51 0.84 -2.89 17.14
CA ASP A 51 1.91 -3.82 17.50
C ASP A 51 3.32 -3.28 17.15
N VAL A 52 3.44 -2.46 16.09
CA VAL A 52 4.73 -1.91 15.62
C VAL A 52 5.21 -0.74 16.49
N ILE A 53 4.31 -0.11 17.25
CA ILE A 53 4.66 1.04 18.11
C ILE A 53 5.00 0.59 19.54
N ALA A 54 4.40 -0.51 20.01
CA ALA A 54 4.68 -1.06 21.35
C ALA A 54 6.07 -1.68 21.47
N ASP A 55 6.62 -2.25 20.39
CA ASP A 55 7.95 -2.90 20.37
C ASP A 55 9.12 -1.91 20.55
N ARG A 56 8.93 -0.62 20.24
CA ARG A 56 9.97 0.40 20.44
C ARG A 56 9.94 1.11 21.78
N ALA A 57 8.81 1.08 22.50
CA ALA A 57 8.68 1.75 23.81
C ALA A 57 8.97 0.81 24.99
N SER A 58 8.77 -0.49 24.83
CA SER A 58 9.22 -1.50 25.78
C SER A 58 10.47 -2.16 25.22
N GLY A 59 11.64 -1.85 25.75
CA GLY A 59 12.91 -2.54 25.45
C GLY A 59 12.92 -4.02 25.89
N VAL A 60 11.90 -4.79 25.54
CA VAL A 60 11.75 -6.21 25.85
C VAL A 60 11.83 -6.96 24.52
N PRO A 61 12.91 -7.70 24.24
CA PRO A 61 13.00 -8.48 23.01
C PRO A 61 11.88 -9.51 22.96
N SER A 62 11.17 -9.59 21.82
CA SER A 62 9.99 -10.44 21.62
C SER A 62 10.25 -11.95 21.65
N ASN A 63 11.41 -12.41 22.14
CA ASN A 63 11.78 -13.83 22.13
C ASN A 63 11.33 -14.62 23.38
N VAL A 64 10.42 -14.06 24.20
CA VAL A 64 9.96 -14.73 25.44
C VAL A 64 8.52 -15.27 25.37
N ARG A 65 7.95 -15.46 24.17
CA ARG A 65 6.57 -15.94 24.04
C ARG A 65 6.35 -17.25 23.28
N SER A 66 7.41 -17.98 22.93
CA SER A 66 7.27 -19.23 22.17
C SER A 66 7.76 -20.50 22.89
N ASN A 67 7.94 -20.48 24.22
CA ASN A 67 8.35 -21.68 24.96
C ASN A 67 7.54 -21.99 26.24
N LEU A 68 6.34 -21.44 26.39
CA LEU A 68 5.43 -21.77 27.51
C LEU A 68 4.12 -22.40 27.02
N ALA A 69 4.25 -23.49 26.25
CA ALA A 69 3.16 -24.41 25.97
C ALA A 69 3.72 -25.78 25.55
N VAL A 70 4.54 -26.38 26.41
CA VAL A 70 4.70 -27.84 26.44
C VAL A 70 4.60 -28.29 27.89
N GLU A 71 3.36 -28.45 28.36
CA GLU A 71 3.09 -29.08 29.65
C GLU A 71 3.06 -30.61 29.47
N PRO A 72 3.36 -31.38 30.53
CA PRO A 72 3.99 -32.70 30.43
C PRO A 72 3.10 -33.85 30.93
N TRP A 73 3.02 -34.94 30.19
CA TRP A 73 2.54 -36.26 30.63
C TRP A 73 3.00 -37.29 29.58
N SER A 74 3.61 -38.46 29.84
CA SER A 74 3.57 -39.40 30.99
C SER A 74 2.19 -39.64 31.57
#